data_AF-A0ABD3UDH4-F1
#
_entry.id   AF-A0ABD3UDH4-F1
#
_cell.length_a   1.000
_cell.length_b   1.000
_cell.length_c   1.000
_cell.angle_alpha   90.00
_cell.angle_beta   90.00
_cell.angle_gamma   90.00
#
_symmetry.space_group_name_H-M   'P 1'
#
loop_
_entity.id
_entity.type
_entity.pdbx_description
1 polymer ?
#
loop_
_entity_poly.entity_id
_entity_poly.type
_entity_poly.pdbx_seq_one_letter_code
_entity_poly.pdbx_strand_id
1 'polypeptide(L)' 'MQFAVSCHHPTIWSFLRILKREQSLSNVNLNQIFGGHLPEQPKKKYKDCSLRIANTVADFDNRDTMEYLKAIAYNINF' A
#
# COMPACT_ATOMS: atom_id res chain seq x y z
N MET A 1 -7.44 2.08 -15.27
CA MET A 1 -6.14 1.74 -14.66
C MET A 1 -5.05 2.56 -15.32
N GLN A 2 -4.50 3.57 -14.64
CA GLN A 2 -3.38 4.36 -15.17
C GLN A 2 -2.07 3.63 -14.85
N PHE A 3 -1.33 3.23 -15.89
CA PHE A 3 0.02 2.71 -15.76
C PHE A 3 0.91 3.81 -15.14
N ALA A 4 1.52 3.53 -13.99
CA ALA A 4 2.40 4.47 -13.27
C ALA A 4 3.71 4.81 -14.04
N VAL A 5 3.88 4.31 -15.26
CA VAL A 5 5.05 4.53 -16.11
C VAL A 5 4.58 5.04 -17.48
N SER A 6 4.01 6.23 -17.52
CA SER A 6 3.91 7.00 -18.77
C SER A 6 5.30 7.54 -19.14
N CYS A 7 6.20 6.66 -19.59
CA CYS A 7 7.49 7.05 -20.13
C CYS A 7 7.53 6.60 -21.59
N HIS A 8 7.50 7.55 -22.53
CA HIS A 8 7.41 7.25 -23.96
C HIS A 8 8.65 6.48 -24.48
N HIS A 9 9.76 6.49 -23.74
CA HIS A 9 10.89 5.57 -23.89
C HIS A 9 11.55 5.34 -22.51
N PRO A 10 11.23 4.24 -21.81
CA PRO A 10 11.84 3.95 -20.51
C PRO A 10 13.32 3.63 -20.72
N THR A 11 14.19 4.56 -20.34
CA THR A 11 15.63 4.31 -20.25
C THR A 11 15.94 3.70 -18.88
N ILE A 12 17.09 3.04 -18.77
CA ILE A 12 17.61 2.57 -17.47
C ILE A 12 17.63 3.71 -16.44
N TRP A 13 17.86 4.95 -16.88
CA TRP A 13 17.82 6.14 -16.05
C TRP A 13 16.42 6.52 -15.57
N SER A 14 15.40 6.39 -16.41
CA SER A 14 14.00 6.57 -16.01
C SER A 14 13.60 5.55 -14.95
N PHE A 15 14.02 4.30 -15.12
CA PHE A 15 13.80 3.23 -14.14
C PHE A 15 14.50 3.54 -12.81
N LEU A 16 15.79 3.89 -12.84
CA LEU A 16 16.55 4.27 -11.63
C LEU A 16 15.95 5.50 -10.93
N ARG A 17 15.42 6.46 -11.67
CA ARG A 17 14.76 7.64 -11.10
C ARG A 17 13.47 7.28 -10.38
N ILE A 18 12.66 6.40 -10.96
CA ILE A 18 11.44 5.88 -10.32
C ILE A 18 11.81 5.09 -9.06
N LEU A 19 12.80 4.19 -9.14
CA LEU A 19 13.28 3.45 -7.97
C LEU A 19 13.76 4.36 -6.84
N LYS A 20 14.56 5.40 -7.15
CA LYS A 20 15.01 6.38 -6.14
C LYS A 20 13.84 7.15 -5.52
N ARG A 21 12.82 7.50 -6.32
CA ARG A 21 11.61 8.17 -5.82
C ARG A 21 10.84 7.26 -4.88
N GLU A 22 10.57 6.02 -5.26
CA GLU A 22 9.88 5.05 -4.39
C GLU A 22 10.66 4.79 -3.11
N GLN A 23 11.99 4.63 -3.20
CA GLN A 23 12.85 4.47 -2.05
C GLN A 23 12.83 5.71 -1.13
N SER A 24 12.82 6.92 -1.69
CA SER A 24 12.70 8.15 -0.88
C SER A 24 11.35 8.25 -0.16
N LEU A 25 10.26 7.87 -0.82
CA LEU A 25 8.92 7.86 -0.21
C LEU A 25 8.83 6.83 0.91
N SER A 26 9.46 5.66 0.72
CA SER A 26 9.58 4.66 1.77
C SER A 26 10.39 5.21 2.94
N ASN A 27 11.59 5.76 2.70
CA ASN A 27 12.52 6.26 3.72
C ASN A 27 12.00 7.43 4.57
N VAL A 28 11.02 8.21 4.09
CA VAL A 28 10.42 9.28 4.90
C VAL A 28 9.73 8.73 6.15
N ASN A 29 9.12 7.54 6.07
CA ASN A 29 8.35 6.98 7.18
C ASN A 29 9.25 6.55 8.36
N LEU A 30 10.31 5.79 8.07
CA LEU A 30 11.25 5.30 9.07
C LEU A 30 12.13 6.42 9.66
N ASN A 31 12.54 7.41 8.86
CA ASN A 31 13.29 8.56 9.39
C ASN A 31 12.46 9.41 10.38
N GLN A 32 11.15 9.53 10.18
CA GLN A 32 10.26 10.19 11.15
C GLN A 32 10.18 9.40 12.47
N ILE A 33 10.04 8.06 12.37
CA ILE A 33 10.02 7.16 13.53
C ILE A 33 11.34 7.24 14.32
N PHE A 34 12.50 7.19 13.65
CA PHE A 34 13.81 7.30 14.31
C PHE A 34 14.06 8.69 14.93
N GLY A 35 13.49 9.75 14.35
CA GLY A 35 13.58 11.12 14.86
C GLY A 35 12.65 11.43 16.04
N GLY A 36 11.90 10.45 16.55
CA GLY A 36 10.94 10.65 17.64
C GLY A 36 9.67 11.42 17.23
N HIS A 37 9.47 11.67 15.94
CA HIS A 37 8.23 12.23 15.41
C HIS A 37 7.19 11.11 15.31
N LEU A 38 6.01 11.36 15.88
CA LEU A 38 4.86 10.47 15.66
C LEU A 38 4.57 10.46 14.15
N PRO A 39 4.50 9.28 13.51
CA PRO A 39 4.22 9.21 12.08
C PRO A 39 2.90 9.93 11.80
N GLU A 40 2.84 10.68 10.69
CA GLU A 40 1.58 11.26 10.22
C GLU A 40 0.52 10.16 10.25
N GLN A 41 -0.54 10.38 11.03
CA GLN A 41 -1.61 9.39 11.17
C GLN A 41 -2.11 9.07 9.76
N PRO A 42 -2.08 7.80 9.31
CA PRO A 42 -2.58 7.45 7.99
C PRO A 42 -4.01 7.97 7.88
N LYS A 43 -4.37 8.56 6.73
CA LYS A 43 -5.73 9.09 6.52
C LYS A 43 -6.73 8.03 6.98
N LYS A 44 -7.73 8.42 7.78
CA LYS A 44 -8.71 7.51 8.40
C LYS A 44 -9.16 6.37 7.46
N LYS A 45 -9.46 6.69 6.20
CA LYS A 45 -9.84 5.73 5.16
C LYS A 45 -8.86 4.55 4.99
N TYR A 46 -7.55 4.80 5.06
CA TYR A 46 -6.52 3.77 4.92
C TYR A 46 -6.40 2.95 6.21
N LYS A 47 -6.50 3.60 7.37
CA LYS A 47 -6.51 2.91 8.67
C LYS A 47 -7.71 1.96 8.79
N ASP A 48 -8.89 2.44 8.41
CA ASP A 48 -10.13 1.67 8.46
C ASP A 48 -10.10 0.52 7.45
N CYS A 49 -9.56 0.74 6.24
CA CYS A 49 -9.32 -0.33 5.26
C CYS A 49 -8.37 -1.40 5.81
N SER A 50 -7.21 -1.01 6.35
CA SER A 50 -6.26 -1.95 6.95
C SER A 50 -6.88 -2.78 8.06
N LEU A 51 -7.71 -2.16 8.91
CA LEU A 51 -8.43 -2.86 9.98
C LEU A 51 -9.43 -3.88 9.41
N ARG A 52 -10.21 -3.52 8.38
CA ARG A 52 -11.17 -4.44 7.74
C ARG A 52 -10.47 -5.63 7.06
N ILE A 53 -9.34 -5.38 6.39
CA ILE A 53 -8.51 -6.44 5.81
C ILE A 53 -7.97 -7.35 6.92
N ALA A 54 -7.39 -6.79 7.98
CA ALA A 54 -6.87 -7.58 9.10
C ALA A 54 -7.94 -8.47 9.74
N ASN A 55 -9.16 -7.94 9.95
CA ASN A 55 -10.28 -8.73 10.46
C ASN A 55 -10.70 -9.85 9.49
N THR A 56 -10.65 -9.59 8.17
CA THR A 56 -10.98 -10.59 7.16
C THR A 56 -9.95 -11.71 7.13
N VAL A 57 -8.66 -11.38 7.29
CA VAL A 57 -7.55 -12.33 7.37
C VAL A 57 -7.62 -13.17 8.65
N ALA A 58 -7.97 -12.55 9.78
CA ALA A 58 -8.12 -13.26 11.06
C ALA A 58 -9.25 -14.31 11.03
N ASP A 59 -10.23 -14.13 10.14
CA ASP A 59 -11.38 -15.01 9.96
C ASP A 59 -11.24 -15.93 8.73
N PHE A 60 -10.01 -16.15 8.25
CA PHE A 60 -9.72 -16.96 7.07
C PHE A 60 -10.20 -18.42 7.24
N ASP A 61 -9.88 -19.06 8.36
CA ASP A 61 -10.18 -20.48 8.58
C ASP A 61 -11.68 -20.79 8.69
N ASN A 62 -12.51 -19.77 8.94
CA ASN A 62 -13.97 -19.92 9.07
C ASN A 62 -14.73 -19.61 7.78
N ARG A 63 -14.05 -19.24 6.70
CA ARG A 63 -14.69 -18.79 5.45
C ARG A 63 -14.40 -19.74 4.30
N ASP A 64 -15.37 -19.84 3.38
CA ASP A 64 -15.10 -20.42 2.08
C ASP A 64 -14.06 -19.57 1.33
N THR A 65 -13.16 -20.24 0.60
CA THR A 65 -12.03 -19.59 -0.08
C THR A 65 -12.51 -18.52 -1.07
N MET A 66 -13.62 -18.75 -1.76
CA MET A 66 -14.18 -17.79 -2.71
C MET A 66 -14.78 -16.57 -2.01
N GLU A 67 -15.46 -16.77 -0.88
CA GLU A 67 -16.00 -15.67 -0.08
C GLU A 67 -14.88 -14.81 0.53
N TYR A 68 -13.81 -15.43 0.98
CA TYR A 68 -12.62 -14.74 1.47
C TYR A 68 -12.01 -13.86 0.38
N LEU A 69 -11.78 -14.40 -0.82
CA LEU A 69 -11.21 -13.63 -1.95
C LEU A 69 -12.10 -12.45 -2.36
N LYS A 70 -13.43 -12.65 -2.38
CA LYS A 70 -14.40 -11.57 -2.63
C LYS A 70 -14.34 -10.48 -1.56
N ALA A 71 -14.27 -10.87 -0.28
CA ALA A 71 -14.18 -9.93 0.83
C ALA A 71 -12.89 -9.10 0.77
N ILE A 72 -11.76 -9.71 0.42
CA ILE A 72 -10.50 -9.00 0.22
C ILE A 72 -10.59 -8.04 -0.96
N ALA A 73 -11.11 -8.48 -2.11
CA ALA A 73 -11.28 -7.64 -3.29
C ALA A 73 -12.17 -6.41 -3.01
N TYR A 74 -13.24 -6.57 -2.23
CA TYR A 74 -14.12 -5.46 -1.85
C TYR A 74 -13.43 -4.44 -0.94
N ASN A 75 -12.52 -4.87 -0.06
CA ASN A 75 -11.79 -3.97 0.84
C ASN A 75 -10.67 -3.18 0.14
N ILE A 76 -10.16 -3.66 -1.00
CA ILE A 76 -9.05 -3.03 -1.75
C ILE A 76 -9.59 -2.08 -2.85
N ASN A 77 -10.86 -2.18 -3.23
CA ASN A 77 -11.46 -1.29 -4.22
C ASN A 77 -11.83 0.06 -3.55
N PHE A 78 -11.13 1.13 -3.93
CA PHE A 78 -11.32 2.50 -3.41
C PHE A 78 -11.86 3.45 -4.48
#